data_AF-A0A966DU68-F1
#
_entry.id   AF-A0A966DU68-F1
#
_cell.length_a   1.000
_cell.length_b   1.000
_cell.length_c   1.000
_cell.angle_alpha   90.00
_cell.angle_beta   90.00
_cell.angle_gamma   90.00
#
_symmetry.space_group_name_H-M   'P 1'
#
loop_
_entity.id
_entity.type
_entity.pdbx_description
1 polymer ?
#
loop_
_entity_poly.entity_id
_entity_poly.type
_entity_poly.pdbx_seq_one_letter_code
_entity_poly.pdbx_strand_id
1 'polypeptide(L)'
;MITKEKVRIFDHYSGDRDAFILLSKDEDKTLFENDDWALIHTFYENIFSINGRLTSEEFTKSLLKDLKARCNEEAFYLLTSKINSYSDFQKIADILKQIKAITHADADTIWAGFDNATLFLKDLDRDITGIQFCSFIRLEKINLEFLVTSTYQELSMSNGWGDHYLRLAETFDQLYNRLTKKKLDNRPSSQVQP
;
A
#
# COMPACT_ATOMS: atom_id res chain seq x y z
N MET A 1 14.82 -16.88 -9.51
CA MET A 1 14.10 -16.21 -8.38
C MET A 1 14.97 -15.09 -7.83
N ILE A 2 14.38 -13.93 -7.52
CA ILE A 2 15.08 -12.77 -6.95
C ILE A 2 15.26 -12.96 -5.44
N THR A 3 16.51 -12.88 -4.97
CA THR A 3 16.86 -12.98 -3.55
C THR A 3 17.32 -11.64 -3.02
N LYS A 4 17.38 -11.52 -1.69
CA LYS A 4 17.84 -10.30 -1.02
C LYS A 4 19.27 -9.95 -1.41
N GLU A 5 20.11 -10.95 -1.59
CA GLU A 5 21.52 -10.82 -2.00
C GLU A 5 21.60 -10.20 -3.39
N LYS A 6 20.78 -10.66 -4.36
CA LYS A 6 20.70 -10.06 -5.70
C LYS A 6 20.31 -8.57 -5.62
N VAL A 7 19.31 -8.24 -4.80
CA VAL A 7 18.89 -6.83 -4.60
C VAL A 7 20.00 -5.99 -3.95
N ARG A 8 20.74 -6.54 -2.99
CA ARG A 8 21.87 -5.86 -2.34
C ARG A 8 23.03 -5.60 -3.31
N ILE A 9 23.35 -6.57 -4.16
CA ILE A 9 24.38 -6.40 -5.20
C ILE A 9 23.92 -5.32 -6.19
N PHE A 10 22.67 -5.38 -6.62
CA PHE A 10 22.09 -4.34 -7.48
C PHE A 10 22.20 -2.94 -6.84
N ASP A 11 21.81 -2.80 -5.56
CA ASP A 11 21.94 -1.55 -4.80
C ASP A 11 23.41 -1.09 -4.69
N HIS A 12 24.36 -2.00 -4.48
CA HIS A 12 25.78 -1.68 -4.36
C HIS A 12 26.33 -1.00 -5.62
N TYR A 13 25.91 -1.45 -6.80
CA TYR A 13 26.28 -0.85 -8.08
C TYR A 13 25.29 0.24 -8.54
N SER A 14 24.31 0.63 -7.70
CA SER A 14 23.28 1.61 -8.06
C SER A 14 22.52 1.29 -9.35
N GLY A 15 22.36 0.00 -9.67
CA GLY A 15 21.75 -0.48 -10.90
C GLY A 15 22.60 -0.35 -12.17
N ASP A 16 23.84 0.14 -12.08
CA ASP A 16 24.79 0.22 -13.19
C ASP A 16 25.29 -1.19 -13.58
N ARG A 17 24.76 -1.68 -14.70
CA ARG A 17 25.09 -3.01 -15.22
C ARG A 17 26.53 -3.09 -15.71
N ASP A 18 27.05 -2.02 -16.30
CA ASP A 18 28.40 -2.02 -16.87
C ASP A 18 29.44 -2.03 -15.75
N ALA A 19 29.22 -1.22 -14.71
CA ALA A 19 30.04 -1.26 -13.49
C ALA A 19 30.00 -2.65 -12.84
N PHE A 20 28.82 -3.28 -12.76
CA PHE A 20 28.70 -4.64 -12.24
C PHE A 20 29.50 -5.65 -13.08
N ILE A 21 29.37 -5.64 -14.41
CA ILE A 21 30.09 -6.59 -15.27
C ILE A 21 31.61 -6.42 -15.15
N LEU A 22 32.09 -5.18 -15.08
CA LEU A 22 33.52 -4.86 -15.07
C LEU A 22 34.18 -5.04 -13.69
N LEU A 23 33.48 -4.74 -12.60
CA LEU A 23 34.08 -4.60 -11.27
C LEU A 23 33.69 -5.70 -10.28
N SER A 24 32.64 -6.49 -10.55
CA SER A 24 32.20 -7.54 -9.62
C SER A 24 33.06 -8.80 -9.66
N LYS A 25 33.08 -9.50 -8.53
CA LYS A 25 33.71 -10.82 -8.40
C LYS A 25 32.90 -11.86 -9.18
N ASP A 26 33.57 -12.90 -9.66
CA ASP A 26 32.88 -13.98 -10.38
C ASP A 26 31.81 -14.67 -9.52
N GLU A 27 32.04 -14.80 -8.21
CA GLU A 27 31.05 -15.29 -7.25
C GLU A 27 29.74 -14.50 -7.32
N ASP A 28 29.80 -13.16 -7.36
CA ASP A 28 28.62 -12.31 -7.47
C ASP A 28 27.92 -12.47 -8.82
N LYS A 29 28.70 -12.61 -9.91
CA LYS A 29 28.16 -12.83 -11.27
C LYS A 29 27.39 -14.14 -11.36
N THR A 30 27.88 -15.20 -10.73
CA THR A 30 27.22 -16.51 -10.74
C THR A 30 25.88 -16.53 -10.03
N LEU A 31 25.59 -15.54 -9.18
CA LEU A 31 24.30 -15.42 -8.52
C LEU A 31 23.20 -14.99 -9.50
N PHE A 32 23.51 -14.22 -10.53
CA PHE A 32 22.53 -13.64 -11.46
C PHE A 32 22.25 -14.54 -12.66
N GLU A 33 20.97 -14.76 -12.93
CA GLU A 33 20.50 -15.31 -14.20
C GLU A 33 20.35 -14.18 -15.25
N ASN A 34 20.31 -14.52 -16.54
CA ASN A 34 20.42 -13.55 -17.65
C ASN A 34 19.48 -12.33 -17.56
N ASP A 35 18.29 -12.50 -16.98
CA ASP A 35 17.25 -11.46 -16.90
C ASP A 35 17.08 -10.85 -15.50
N ASP A 36 17.78 -11.35 -14.47
CA ASP A 36 17.57 -10.92 -13.08
C ASP A 36 17.90 -9.44 -12.89
N TRP A 37 18.98 -8.95 -13.51
CA TRP A 37 19.39 -7.55 -13.41
C TRP A 37 18.33 -6.62 -13.99
N ALA A 38 17.85 -6.93 -15.20
CA ALA A 38 16.82 -6.16 -15.87
C ALA A 38 15.51 -6.19 -15.09
N LEU A 39 15.14 -7.35 -14.54
CA LEU A 39 13.94 -7.50 -13.72
C LEU A 39 14.00 -6.66 -12.43
N ILE A 40 15.13 -6.67 -11.71
CA ILE A 40 15.32 -5.83 -10.53
C ILE A 40 15.25 -4.35 -10.92
N HIS A 41 15.89 -3.95 -12.02
CA HIS A 41 15.81 -2.58 -12.54
C HIS A 41 14.35 -2.15 -12.79
N THR A 42 13.56 -2.96 -13.50
CA THR A 42 12.14 -2.70 -13.73
C THR A 42 11.35 -2.59 -12.42
N PHE A 43 11.65 -3.40 -11.41
CA PHE A 43 11.01 -3.23 -10.09
C PHE A 43 11.32 -1.87 -9.48
N TYR A 44 12.56 -1.38 -9.56
CA TYR A 44 12.94 -0.06 -9.03
C TYR A 44 12.22 1.07 -9.76
N GLU A 45 12.14 1.02 -11.09
CA GLU A 45 11.41 2.00 -11.90
C GLU A 45 9.91 2.02 -11.57
N ASN A 46 9.32 0.85 -11.39
CA ASN A 46 7.91 0.74 -11.02
C ASN A 46 7.65 1.25 -9.59
N ILE A 47 8.55 0.95 -8.64
CA ILE A 47 8.50 1.49 -7.27
C ILE A 47 8.63 3.01 -7.29
N PHE A 48 9.54 3.55 -8.09
CA PHE A 48 9.71 4.99 -8.28
C PHE A 48 8.41 5.64 -8.80
N SER A 49 7.77 5.03 -9.78
CA SER A 49 6.50 5.51 -10.36
C SER A 49 5.36 5.51 -9.33
N ILE A 50 5.26 4.46 -8.50
CA ILE A 50 4.29 4.38 -7.40
C ILE A 50 4.55 5.47 -6.36
N ASN A 51 5.81 5.68 -5.98
CA ASN A 51 6.21 6.73 -5.05
C ASN A 51 5.85 8.13 -5.58
N GLY A 52 5.93 8.32 -6.90
CA GLY A 52 5.47 9.53 -7.59
C GLY A 52 3.94 9.67 -7.70
N ARG A 53 3.17 8.64 -7.34
CA ARG A 53 1.70 8.54 -7.52
C ARG A 53 1.26 8.71 -8.98
N LEU A 54 2.08 8.23 -9.91
CA LEU A 54 1.85 8.34 -11.35
C LEU A 54 1.20 7.07 -11.94
N THR A 55 0.74 6.16 -11.08
CA THR A 55 0.32 4.81 -11.47
C THR A 55 -1.13 4.56 -11.06
N SER A 56 -1.81 3.68 -11.80
CA SER A 56 -3.16 3.21 -11.44
C SER A 56 -3.12 2.16 -10.32
N GLU A 57 -4.30 1.84 -9.77
CA GLU A 57 -4.46 0.73 -8.83
C GLU A 57 -4.04 -0.61 -9.46
N GLU A 58 -4.43 -0.86 -10.71
CA GLU A 58 -4.12 -2.07 -11.45
C GLU A 58 -2.61 -2.24 -11.65
N PHE A 59 -1.91 -1.14 -11.90
CA PHE A 59 -0.46 -1.14 -12.04
C PHE A 59 0.22 -1.57 -10.74
N THR A 60 -0.12 -0.92 -9.62
CA THR A 60 0.46 -1.25 -8.31
C THR A 60 0.16 -2.68 -7.89
N LYS A 61 -1.07 -3.13 -8.18
CA LYS A 61 -1.49 -4.52 -7.97
C LYS A 61 -0.68 -5.50 -8.80
N SER A 62 -0.41 -5.19 -10.08
CA SER A 62 0.45 -6.03 -10.92
C SER A 62 1.85 -6.13 -10.34
N LEU A 63 2.47 -5.00 -10.01
CA LEU A 63 3.82 -4.99 -9.43
C LEU A 63 3.88 -5.82 -8.14
N LEU A 64 2.97 -5.61 -7.20
CA LEU A 64 3.01 -6.32 -5.91
C LEU A 64 2.79 -7.83 -6.08
N LYS A 65 1.97 -8.23 -7.07
CA LYS A 65 1.83 -9.65 -7.45
C LYS A 65 3.11 -10.20 -8.06
N ASP A 66 3.75 -9.45 -8.97
CA ASP A 66 4.99 -9.85 -9.64
C ASP A 66 6.13 -9.96 -8.64
N LEU A 67 6.26 -9.01 -7.72
CA LEU A 67 7.20 -9.06 -6.60
C LEU A 67 6.98 -10.32 -5.77
N LYS A 68 5.74 -10.62 -5.37
CA LYS A 68 5.42 -11.81 -4.57
C LYS A 68 5.69 -13.12 -5.32
N ALA A 69 5.51 -13.15 -6.63
CA ALA A 69 5.71 -14.34 -7.44
C ALA A 69 7.18 -14.60 -7.80
N ARG A 70 7.98 -13.55 -7.93
CA ARG A 70 9.36 -13.63 -8.46
C ARG A 70 10.44 -13.45 -7.40
N CYS A 71 10.10 -12.91 -6.24
CA CYS A 71 11.03 -12.69 -5.12
C CYS A 71 10.85 -13.73 -4.01
N ASN A 72 11.93 -14.03 -3.30
CA ASN A 72 11.80 -14.63 -1.97
C ASN A 72 11.23 -13.62 -0.96
N GLU A 73 10.86 -14.10 0.22
CA GLU A 73 10.22 -13.26 1.26
C GLU A 73 11.08 -12.06 1.67
N GLU A 74 12.37 -12.27 1.86
CA GLU A 74 13.29 -11.19 2.27
C GLU A 74 13.47 -10.13 1.18
N ALA A 75 13.57 -10.52 -0.10
CA ALA A 75 13.63 -9.57 -1.21
C ALA A 75 12.30 -8.85 -1.40
N PHE A 76 11.18 -9.55 -1.25
CA PHE A 76 9.85 -8.93 -1.28
C PHE A 76 9.74 -7.85 -0.20
N TYR A 77 10.13 -8.15 1.04
CA TYR A 77 10.13 -7.17 2.13
C TYR A 77 11.06 -5.99 1.82
N LEU A 78 12.29 -6.26 1.35
CA LEU A 78 13.25 -5.22 1.02
C LEU A 78 12.72 -4.28 -0.08
N LEU A 79 12.16 -4.81 -1.17
CA LEU A 79 11.63 -4.02 -2.28
C LEU A 79 10.35 -3.27 -1.88
N THR A 80 9.42 -3.90 -1.14
CA THR A 80 8.21 -3.21 -0.67
C THR A 80 8.51 -2.12 0.36
N SER A 81 9.59 -2.26 1.15
CA SER A 81 10.03 -1.20 2.07
C SER A 81 10.48 0.08 1.35
N LYS A 82 10.87 -0.01 0.08
CA LYS A 82 11.21 1.15 -0.78
C LYS A 82 9.97 1.86 -1.34
N ILE A 83 8.77 1.29 -1.17
CA ILE A 83 7.51 1.98 -1.45
C ILE A 83 7.15 2.82 -0.22
N ASN A 84 7.30 4.14 -0.36
CA ASN A 84 7.24 5.13 0.73
C ASN A 84 5.96 5.12 1.56
N SER A 85 4.87 4.60 1.02
CA SER A 85 3.54 4.54 1.65
C SER A 85 3.10 3.13 2.02
N TYR A 86 3.85 2.09 1.64
CA TYR A 86 3.38 0.71 1.73
C TYR A 86 3.00 0.30 3.16
N SER A 87 3.87 0.60 4.14
CA SER A 87 3.62 0.28 5.54
C SER A 87 2.39 0.99 6.12
N ASP A 88 2.17 2.24 5.73
CA ASP A 88 0.99 3.01 6.15
C ASP A 88 -0.29 2.43 5.52
N PHE A 89 -0.26 2.07 4.24
CA PHE A 89 -1.37 1.35 3.60
C PHE A 89 -1.66 0.00 4.28
N GLN A 90 -0.63 -0.78 4.63
CA GLN A 90 -0.86 -2.05 5.35
C GLN A 90 -1.50 -1.83 6.72
N LYS A 91 -1.08 -0.79 7.47
CA LYS A 91 -1.72 -0.44 8.75
C LYS A 91 -3.18 -0.03 8.58
N ILE A 92 -3.52 0.72 7.54
CA ILE A 92 -4.92 1.04 7.22
C ILE A 92 -5.70 -0.25 6.90
N ALA A 93 -5.12 -1.16 6.12
CA ALA A 93 -5.77 -2.46 5.87
C ALA A 93 -6.02 -3.23 7.17
N ASP A 94 -5.12 -3.15 8.15
CA ASP A 94 -5.30 -3.79 9.46
C ASP A 94 -6.38 -3.13 10.31
N ILE A 95 -6.57 -1.81 10.20
CA ILE A 95 -7.73 -1.12 10.79
C ILE A 95 -9.03 -1.66 10.19
N LEU A 96 -9.11 -1.75 8.86
CA LEU A 96 -10.30 -2.26 8.17
C LEU A 96 -10.58 -3.74 8.50
N LYS A 97 -9.53 -4.56 8.66
CA LYS A 97 -9.69 -5.95 9.14
C LYS A 97 -10.21 -6.02 10.57
N GLN A 98 -9.84 -5.09 11.44
CA GLN A 98 -10.41 -5.02 12.79
C GLN A 98 -11.90 -4.68 12.76
N ILE A 99 -12.30 -3.70 11.94
CA ILE A 99 -13.72 -3.40 11.70
C ILE A 99 -14.45 -4.65 11.19
N LYS A 100 -13.87 -5.34 10.21
CA LYS A 100 -14.41 -6.60 9.67
C LYS A 100 -14.58 -7.67 10.76
N ALA A 101 -13.58 -7.84 11.63
CA ALA A 101 -13.58 -8.87 12.67
C ALA A 101 -14.61 -8.61 13.77
N ILE A 102 -14.88 -7.34 14.08
CA ILE A 102 -15.87 -6.92 15.09
C ILE A 102 -17.28 -6.88 14.48
N THR A 103 -17.42 -6.74 13.16
CA THR A 103 -18.73 -6.75 12.49
C THR A 103 -19.23 -8.18 12.30
N HIS A 104 -20.27 -8.56 13.03
CA HIS A 104 -20.93 -9.86 12.89
C HIS A 104 -21.85 -9.92 11.66
N ALA A 105 -22.22 -11.12 11.22
CA ALA A 105 -23.10 -11.32 10.05
C ALA A 105 -24.56 -10.87 10.30
N ASP A 106 -24.93 -10.65 11.55
CA ASP A 106 -26.23 -10.14 12.02
C ASP A 106 -26.15 -8.67 12.48
N ALA A 107 -25.02 -7.99 12.25
CA ALA A 107 -24.86 -6.58 12.61
C ALA A 107 -25.94 -5.70 11.97
N ASP A 108 -26.42 -4.72 12.73
CA ASP A 108 -27.33 -3.72 12.19
C ASP A 108 -26.55 -2.77 11.28
N THR A 109 -26.80 -2.87 9.98
CA THR A 109 -26.16 -2.07 8.94
C THR A 109 -27.11 -1.10 8.26
N ILE A 110 -28.38 -1.04 8.67
CA ILE A 110 -29.41 -0.23 8.01
C ILE A 110 -29.05 1.25 8.13
N TRP A 111 -28.63 1.67 9.33
CA TRP A 111 -28.17 3.04 9.61
C TRP A 111 -26.87 3.40 8.88
N ALA A 112 -26.09 2.40 8.50
CA ALA A 112 -24.86 2.54 7.72
C ALA A 112 -25.11 2.51 6.20
N GLY A 113 -26.36 2.46 5.74
CA GLY A 113 -26.72 2.49 4.33
C GLY A 113 -26.63 1.16 3.59
N PHE A 114 -26.54 0.03 4.31
CA PHE A 114 -26.48 -1.31 3.71
C PHE A 114 -27.71 -2.14 4.08
N ASP A 115 -28.28 -2.82 3.07
CA ASP A 115 -29.45 -3.71 3.26
C ASP A 115 -29.17 -4.85 4.25
N ASN A 116 -27.90 -5.29 4.35
CA ASN A 116 -27.46 -6.32 5.30
C ASN A 116 -25.93 -6.32 5.46
N ALA A 117 -25.48 -6.93 6.57
CA ALA A 117 -24.06 -7.08 6.89
C ALA A 117 -23.26 -7.85 5.84
N THR A 118 -23.87 -8.77 5.07
CA THR A 118 -23.13 -9.52 4.03
C THR A 118 -22.69 -8.60 2.89
N LEU A 119 -23.52 -7.64 2.47
CA LEU A 119 -23.15 -6.66 1.46
C LEU A 119 -22.06 -5.72 1.96
N PHE A 120 -22.18 -5.25 3.20
CA PHE A 120 -21.15 -4.44 3.86
C PHE A 120 -19.80 -5.16 3.90
N LEU A 121 -19.76 -6.39 4.42
CA LEU A 121 -18.52 -7.17 4.54
C LEU A 121 -17.88 -7.43 3.16
N LYS A 122 -18.68 -7.64 2.12
CA LYS A 122 -18.19 -7.81 0.75
C LYS A 122 -17.58 -6.52 0.19
N ASP A 123 -18.17 -5.36 0.48
CA ASP A 123 -17.61 -4.08 0.07
C ASP A 123 -16.32 -3.75 0.84
N LEU A 124 -16.32 -4.01 2.15
CA LEU A 124 -15.15 -3.89 3.01
C LEU A 124 -13.99 -4.79 2.55
N ASP A 125 -14.26 -6.00 2.08
CA ASP A 125 -13.23 -6.89 1.52
C ASP A 125 -12.59 -6.35 0.25
N ARG A 126 -13.38 -5.67 -0.60
CA ARG A 126 -12.85 -5.00 -1.80
C ARG A 126 -11.95 -3.84 -1.41
N ASP A 127 -12.36 -3.07 -0.41
CA ASP A 127 -11.60 -1.94 0.09
C ASP A 127 -10.31 -2.36 0.79
N ILE A 128 -10.34 -3.40 1.64
CA ILE A 128 -9.14 -4.03 2.23
C ILE A 128 -8.18 -4.44 1.11
N THR A 129 -8.68 -5.16 0.10
CA THR A 129 -7.85 -5.62 -1.01
C THR A 129 -7.21 -4.45 -1.76
N GLY A 130 -7.98 -3.42 -2.08
CA GLY A 130 -7.48 -2.23 -2.79
C GLY A 130 -6.44 -1.45 -1.97
N ILE A 131 -6.66 -1.29 -0.66
CA ILE A 131 -5.71 -0.66 0.25
C ILE A 131 -4.41 -1.47 0.38
N GLN A 132 -4.49 -2.80 0.45
CA GLN A 132 -3.30 -3.65 0.46
C GLN A 132 -2.43 -3.46 -0.80
N PHE A 133 -3.05 -3.07 -1.92
CA PHE A 133 -2.38 -2.70 -3.17
C PHE A 133 -2.15 -1.19 -3.33
N CYS A 134 -2.13 -0.43 -2.22
CA CYS A 134 -1.82 1.00 -2.19
C CYS A 134 -2.72 1.88 -3.08
N SER A 135 -4.02 1.55 -3.19
CA SER A 135 -4.96 2.35 -3.96
C SER A 135 -5.33 3.66 -3.26
N PHE A 136 -4.90 4.79 -3.83
CA PHE A 136 -5.29 6.12 -3.35
C PHE A 136 -6.77 6.42 -3.61
N ILE A 137 -7.38 5.85 -4.65
CA ILE A 137 -8.81 6.02 -4.90
C ILE A 137 -9.62 5.38 -3.76
N ARG A 138 -9.22 4.18 -3.34
CA ARG A 138 -9.83 3.49 -2.19
C ARG A 138 -9.57 4.24 -0.90
N LEU A 139 -8.37 4.80 -0.73
CA LEU A 139 -8.04 5.62 0.44
C LEU A 139 -8.99 6.82 0.59
N GLU A 140 -9.29 7.54 -0.50
CA GLU A 140 -10.23 8.66 -0.45
C GLU A 140 -11.67 8.21 -0.14
N LYS A 141 -12.12 7.08 -0.73
CA LYS A 141 -13.41 6.49 -0.37
C LYS A 141 -13.47 6.18 1.13
N ILE A 142 -12.50 5.45 1.65
CA ILE A 142 -12.44 5.07 3.06
C ILE A 142 -12.39 6.28 3.98
N ASN A 143 -11.67 7.34 3.59
CA ASN A 143 -11.66 8.59 4.34
C ASN A 143 -13.07 9.18 4.52
N LEU A 144 -13.94 9.08 3.51
CA LEU A 144 -15.34 9.48 3.63
C LEU A 144 -16.12 8.59 4.61
N GLU A 145 -15.84 7.28 4.63
CA GLU A 145 -16.48 6.34 5.57
C GLU A 145 -16.06 6.55 7.04
N PHE A 146 -14.92 7.20 7.26
CA PHE A 146 -14.41 7.59 8.58
C PHE A 146 -14.90 8.96 9.07
N LEU A 147 -15.60 9.75 8.25
CA LEU A 147 -16.15 11.04 8.67
C LEU A 147 -17.20 10.89 9.79
N VAL A 148 -17.42 11.98 10.51
CA VAL A 148 -18.51 12.05 11.49
C VAL A 148 -19.85 11.80 10.79
N THR A 149 -20.75 11.08 11.45
CA THR A 149 -22.05 10.61 10.95
C THR A 149 -21.97 9.74 9.68
N SER A 150 -20.80 9.16 9.40
CA SER A 150 -20.59 8.28 8.26
C SER A 150 -20.66 6.81 8.67
N THR A 151 -20.54 5.92 7.68
CA THR A 151 -20.78 4.48 7.77
C THR A 151 -20.15 3.83 9.00
N TYR A 152 -18.85 4.03 9.25
CA TYR A 152 -18.18 3.33 10.35
C TYR A 152 -18.58 3.87 11.72
N GLN A 153 -18.90 5.16 11.84
CA GLN A 153 -19.41 5.70 13.09
C GLN A 153 -20.82 5.18 13.38
N GLU A 154 -21.73 5.26 12.40
CA GLU A 154 -23.12 4.78 12.55
C GLU A 154 -23.18 3.28 12.86
N LEU A 155 -22.34 2.49 12.19
CA LEU A 155 -22.19 1.06 12.45
C LEU A 155 -21.69 0.82 13.88
N SER A 156 -20.69 1.59 14.34
CA SER A 156 -20.13 1.42 15.68
C SER A 156 -21.11 1.75 16.80
N MET A 157 -21.94 2.78 16.60
CA MET A 157 -22.95 3.20 17.57
C MET A 157 -24.07 2.16 17.66
N SER A 158 -24.57 1.72 16.50
CA SER A 158 -25.64 0.72 16.41
C SER A 158 -25.25 -0.64 16.98
N ASN A 159 -23.95 -0.98 16.95
CA ASN A 159 -23.44 -2.29 17.37
C ASN A 159 -22.60 -2.24 18.67
N GLY A 160 -22.61 -1.12 19.39
CA GLY A 160 -22.08 -1.03 20.76
C GLY A 160 -20.55 -0.98 20.90
N TRP A 161 -19.81 -0.60 19.85
CA TRP A 161 -18.34 -0.50 19.86
C TRP A 161 -17.80 0.91 19.55
N GLY A 162 -18.60 1.96 19.80
CA GLY A 162 -18.23 3.37 19.57
C GLY A 162 -16.89 3.80 20.18
N ASP A 163 -16.58 3.40 21.41
CA ASP A 163 -15.27 3.73 22.03
C ASP A 163 -14.09 3.10 21.28
N HIS A 164 -14.28 1.90 20.74
CA HIS A 164 -13.28 1.24 19.91
C HIS A 164 -13.12 1.94 18.56
N TYR A 165 -14.24 2.36 17.95
CA TYR A 165 -14.24 3.17 16.74
C TYR A 165 -13.41 4.45 16.91
N LEU A 166 -13.56 5.20 18.00
CA LEU A 166 -12.80 6.43 18.22
C LEU A 166 -11.27 6.20 18.17
N ARG A 167 -10.78 5.09 18.74
CA ARG A 167 -9.36 4.73 18.69
C ARG A 167 -8.90 4.34 17.29
N LEU A 168 -9.75 3.61 16.55
CA LEU A 168 -9.48 3.27 15.15
C LEU A 168 -9.46 4.51 14.25
N ALA A 169 -10.41 5.43 14.44
CA ALA A 169 -10.52 6.68 13.72
C ALA A 169 -9.31 7.59 13.97
N GLU A 170 -8.89 7.75 15.23
CA GLU A 170 -7.68 8.52 15.56
C GLU A 170 -6.43 7.95 14.87
N THR A 171 -6.28 6.63 14.89
CA THR A 171 -5.16 5.95 14.22
C THR A 171 -5.23 6.14 12.69
N PHE A 172 -6.43 6.02 12.12
CA PHE A 172 -6.68 6.24 10.70
C PHE A 172 -6.33 7.68 10.28
N ASP A 173 -6.78 8.69 11.03
CA ASP A 173 -6.52 10.10 10.74
C ASP A 173 -5.02 10.40 10.73
N GLN A 174 -4.26 9.85 11.69
CA GLN A 174 -2.81 9.98 11.71
C GLN A 174 -2.15 9.37 10.47
N LEU A 175 -2.59 8.18 10.06
CA LEU A 175 -2.11 7.49 8.86
C LEU A 175 -2.46 8.26 7.58
N TYR A 176 -3.73 8.64 7.42
CA TYR A 176 -4.23 9.39 6.28
C TYR A 176 -3.48 10.71 6.12
N ASN A 177 -3.29 11.46 7.20
CA ASN A 177 -2.54 12.72 7.18
C ASN A 177 -1.09 12.55 6.70
N ARG A 178 -0.40 11.46 7.09
CA ARG A 178 0.96 11.18 6.57
C ARG A 178 0.94 10.84 5.09
N LEU A 179 -0.07 10.10 4.65
CA LEU A 179 -0.26 9.73 3.25
C LEU A 179 -0.68 10.92 2.38
N THR A 180 -1.32 11.95 2.91
CA THR A 180 -1.78 13.11 2.11
C THR A 180 -0.87 14.33 2.23
N LYS A 181 -0.16 14.55 3.35
CA LYS A 181 0.84 15.63 3.49
C LYS A 181 1.94 15.58 2.43
N LYS A 182 2.41 14.38 2.06
CA LYS A 182 3.38 14.18 0.96
C LYS A 182 2.89 14.69 -0.41
N LYS A 183 1.58 14.91 -0.60
CA LYS A 183 1.00 15.51 -1.83
C LYS A 183 1.12 17.04 -1.84
N LEU A 184 1.24 17.67 -0.67
CA LEU A 184 1.32 19.13 -0.52
C LEU A 184 2.75 19.64 -0.72
N ASP A 185 3.76 18.89 -0.25
CA ASP A 185 5.18 19.27 -0.39
C ASP A 185 5.70 19.15 -1.84
N ASN A 186 5.03 18.38 -2.69
CA ASN A 186 5.37 18.18 -4.11
C ASN A 186 4.60 19.08 -5.09
N ARG A 187 3.79 20.05 -4.61
CA ARG A 187 3.22 21.07 -5.51
C ARG A 187 4.29 22.12 -5.80
N PRO A 188 4.70 22.36 -7.06
CA PRO A 188 5.52 23.51 -7.37
C PRO A 188 4.73 24.75 -6.94
N SER A 189 5.34 25.55 -6.08
CA SER A 189 4.82 26.86 -5.66
C SER A 189 4.53 27.66 -6.92
N SER A 190 3.26 27.70 -7.30
CA SER A 190 2.77 28.51 -8.40
C SER A 190 3.14 29.94 -8.07
N GLN A 191 3.96 30.53 -8.94
CA GLN A 191 4.40 31.90 -8.85
C GLN A 191 3.18 32.81 -8.67
N VAL A 192 3.12 33.46 -7.51
CA VAL A 192 2.38 34.70 -7.38
C VAL A 192 3.16 35.72 -8.19
N GLN A 193 2.63 36.10 -9.35
CA GLN A 193 3.01 37.36 -9.98
C GLN A 193 1.88 38.37 -9.77
N PRO A 194 2.24 39.64 -9.55
CA PRO A 194 1.35 40.69 -9.05
C PRO A 194 0.24 41.09 -10.03
#